data_AF-A0A7S6VW25-F1
#
_entry.id   AF-A0A7S6VW25-F1
#
_cell.length_a   1.000
_cell.length_b   1.000
_cell.length_c   1.000
_cell.angle_alpha   90.00
_cell.angle_beta   90.00
_cell.angle_gamma   90.00
#
_symmetry.space_group_name_H-M   'P 1'
#
loop_
_entity.id
_entity.type
_entity.pdbx_description
1 polymer ?
#
loop_
_entity_poly.entity_id
_entity_poly.type
_entity_poly.pdbx_seq_one_letter_code
_entity_poly.pdbx_strand_id
1 'polypeptide(L)'
;MQQLELLIQFVWSEYLHQASSEDLYQSVISCNWDSNNQLLDWIIQDQTVDRAVLLAVYWMSDPTFAKQYLNRDEFLAKDSWYVNTFDFIENLEEKYIRGFWYKNEIAFNPAHDQDGIDWTMTYDKSKVLRPIPEQMCIALAGKKNVSQCRFSGRSDGVMEL
;
A
#
# COMPACT_ATOMS: atom_id res chain seq x y z
N MET A 1 5.47 -3.67 29.63
CA MET A 1 4.79 -3.67 28.32
C MET A 1 4.28 -2.28 27.95
N GLN A 2 3.48 -1.60 28.79
CA GLN A 2 2.96 -0.25 28.53
C GLN A 2 4.00 0.81 28.12
N GLN A 3 5.16 0.86 28.77
CA GLN A 3 6.22 1.84 28.43
C GLN A 3 6.85 1.60 27.05
N LEU A 4 6.94 0.34 26.61
CA LEU A 4 7.50 -0.02 25.30
C LEU A 4 6.51 0.34 24.19
N GLU A 5 5.22 0.08 24.39
CA GLU A 5 4.16 0.45 23.44
C GLU A 5 4.09 1.96 23.23
N LEU A 6 4.17 2.73 24.31
CA LEU A 6 4.19 4.21 24.23
C LEU A 6 5.42 4.74 23.49
N LEU A 7 6.59 4.12 23.70
CA LEU A 7 7.81 4.49 22.99
C LEU A 7 7.70 4.19 21.49
N ILE A 8 7.15 3.02 21.14
CA ILE A 8 6.92 2.63 19.75
C ILE A 8 5.96 3.62 19.08
N GLN A 9 4.84 3.95 19.72
CA GLN A 9 3.87 4.94 19.22
C GLN A 9 4.51 6.31 19.03
N PHE A 10 5.34 6.75 19.98
CA PHE A 10 6.04 8.04 19.88
C PHE A 10 7.02 8.07 18.70
N VAL A 11 7.84 7.03 18.54
CA VAL A 11 8.81 6.94 17.44
C VAL A 11 8.10 6.93 16.09
N TRP A 12 7.01 6.17 15.95
CA TRP A 12 6.20 6.19 14.73
C TRP A 12 5.60 7.56 14.47
N SER A 13 5.01 8.20 15.48
CA SER A 13 4.43 9.53 15.34
C SER A 13 5.46 10.56 14.85
N GLU A 14 6.65 10.58 15.47
CA GLU A 14 7.73 11.50 15.08
C GLU A 14 8.20 11.26 13.65
N TYR A 15 8.39 9.98 13.28
CA TYR A 15 8.78 9.62 11.92
C TYR A 15 7.72 10.04 10.89
N LEU A 16 6.45 9.66 11.11
CA LEU A 16 5.36 9.87 10.15
C LEU A 16 5.09 11.35 9.91
N HIS A 17 5.26 12.22 10.92
CA HIS A 17 5.11 13.66 10.75
C HIS A 17 6.22 14.32 9.92
N GLN A 18 7.38 13.68 9.80
CA GLN A 18 8.54 14.21 9.08
C GLN A 18 8.81 13.47 7.76
N ALA A 19 8.17 12.31 7.56
CA ALA A 19 8.37 11.45 6.41
C ALA A 19 7.93 12.14 5.11
N SER A 20 8.80 12.10 4.10
CA SER A 20 8.40 12.49 2.76
C SER A 20 7.49 11.43 2.13
N SER A 21 6.84 11.76 1.01
CA SER A 21 6.06 10.78 0.24
C SER A 21 6.90 9.56 -0.13
N GLU A 22 8.20 9.77 -0.37
CA GLU A 22 9.17 8.75 -0.73
C GLU A 22 9.42 7.80 0.45
N ASP A 23 9.67 8.37 1.62
CA ASP A 23 9.90 7.61 2.85
C ASP A 23 8.67 6.77 3.23
N LEU A 24 7.46 7.33 3.07
CA LEU A 24 6.20 6.60 3.28
C LEU A 24 6.01 5.48 2.25
N TYR A 25 6.31 5.75 0.98
CA TYR A 25 6.22 4.74 -0.07
C TYR A 25 7.17 3.56 0.22
N GLN A 26 8.44 3.84 0.53
CA GLN A 26 9.42 2.80 0.89
C GLN A 26 9.01 2.03 2.15
N SER A 27 8.46 2.72 3.16
CA SER A 27 7.97 2.08 4.37
C SER A 27 6.86 1.08 4.07
N VAL A 28 5.87 1.47 3.27
CA VAL A 28 4.74 0.60 2.90
C VAL A 28 5.21 -0.66 2.19
N ILE A 29 6.05 -0.53 1.16
CA ILE A 29 6.41 -1.67 0.31
C ILE A 29 7.41 -2.63 0.99
N SER A 30 8.13 -2.17 2.02
CA SER A 30 9.14 -2.97 2.73
C SER A 30 8.65 -3.52 4.07
N CYS A 31 7.57 -2.97 4.63
CA CYS A 31 7.03 -3.41 5.90
C CYS A 31 6.30 -4.75 5.78
N ASN A 32 6.45 -5.59 6.82
CA ASN A 32 5.48 -6.64 7.08
C ASN A 32 4.24 -6.02 7.74
N TRP A 33 3.08 -6.19 7.12
CA TRP A 33 1.83 -5.57 7.57
C TRP A 33 1.12 -6.38 8.66
N ASP A 34 1.47 -7.65 8.85
CA ASP A 34 0.87 -8.53 9.88
C ASP A 34 1.13 -8.04 11.31
N SER A 35 2.13 -7.18 11.51
CA SER A 35 2.59 -6.70 12.81
C SER A 35 2.57 -5.18 12.97
N ASN A 36 2.17 -4.41 11.96
CA ASN A 36 2.35 -2.95 11.94
C ASN A 36 1.09 -2.14 11.56
N ASN A 37 0.05 -2.25 12.39
CA ASN A 37 -1.21 -1.52 12.18
C ASN A 37 -1.06 0.03 12.26
N GLN A 38 -0.04 0.54 12.96
CA GLN A 38 0.12 1.98 13.19
C GLN A 38 0.39 2.78 11.91
N LEU A 39 1.22 2.25 10.99
CA LEU A 39 1.49 2.89 9.71
C LEU A 39 0.21 2.99 8.88
N LEU A 40 -0.53 1.88 8.74
CA LEU A 40 -1.77 1.81 7.95
C LEU A 40 -2.87 2.69 8.55
N ASP A 41 -3.01 2.68 9.88
CA ASP A 41 -3.96 3.52 10.60
C ASP A 41 -3.67 5.01 10.41
N TRP A 42 -2.39 5.39 10.35
CA TRP A 42 -2.00 6.79 10.16
C TRP A 42 -2.23 7.26 8.72
N ILE A 43 -1.77 6.50 7.72
CA ILE A 43 -1.88 6.91 6.32
C ILE A 43 -3.32 7.11 5.86
N ILE A 44 -4.27 6.34 6.44
CA ILE A 44 -5.66 6.41 6.01
C ILE A 44 -6.38 7.65 6.57
N GLN A 45 -5.80 8.33 7.56
CA GLN A 45 -6.38 9.52 8.19
C GLN A 45 -5.77 10.82 7.69
N ASP A 46 -4.50 10.82 7.26
CA ASP A 46 -3.81 12.03 6.82
C ASP A 46 -4.04 12.29 5.32
N GLN A 47 -4.72 13.41 5.01
CA GLN A 47 -5.02 13.85 3.63
C GLN A 47 -3.78 14.24 2.82
N THR A 48 -2.65 14.49 3.49
CA THR A 48 -1.39 14.90 2.88
C THR A 48 -0.58 13.71 2.35
N VAL A 49 -1.01 12.47 2.61
CA VAL A 49 -0.35 11.28 2.05
C VAL A 49 -0.52 11.23 0.54
N ASP A 50 0.55 10.84 -0.14
CA ASP A 50 0.59 10.75 -1.59
C ASP A 50 -0.28 9.60 -2.12
N ARG A 51 -1.09 9.88 -3.14
CA ARG A 51 -1.96 8.89 -3.78
C ARG A 51 -1.23 7.64 -4.29
N ALA A 52 0.05 7.76 -4.66
CA ALA A 52 0.88 6.60 -5.02
C ALA A 52 1.05 5.62 -3.85
N VAL A 53 1.25 6.14 -2.63
CA VAL A 53 1.35 5.33 -1.40
C VAL A 53 0.03 4.60 -1.17
N LEU A 54 -1.11 5.29 -1.30
CA LEU A 54 -2.43 4.66 -1.08
C LEU A 54 -2.74 3.59 -2.12
N LEU A 55 -2.39 3.80 -3.39
CA LEU A 55 -2.58 2.77 -4.41
C LEU A 55 -1.68 1.56 -4.18
N ALA A 56 -0.41 1.76 -3.79
CA ALA A 56 0.46 0.65 -3.44
C ALA A 56 -0.13 -0.17 -2.28
N VAL A 57 -0.56 0.52 -1.21
CA VAL A 57 -1.19 -0.12 -0.05
C VAL A 57 -2.44 -0.92 -0.44
N TYR A 58 -3.31 -0.31 -1.23
CA TYR A 58 -4.54 -0.95 -1.69
C TYR A 58 -4.26 -2.24 -2.45
N TRP A 59 -3.34 -2.21 -3.42
CA TRP A 59 -3.04 -3.37 -4.26
C TRP A 59 -2.31 -4.48 -3.52
N MET A 60 -1.35 -4.18 -2.64
CA MET A 60 -0.69 -5.24 -1.87
C MET A 60 -1.56 -5.77 -0.71
N SER A 61 -2.70 -5.13 -0.42
CA SER A 61 -3.69 -5.62 0.57
C SER A 61 -4.56 -6.76 0.01
N ASP A 62 -4.40 -7.14 -1.27
CA ASP A 62 -5.24 -8.10 -2.00
C ASP A 62 -6.73 -7.71 -2.02
N PRO A 63 -7.10 -6.66 -2.76
CA PRO A 63 -8.48 -6.20 -2.83
C PRO A 63 -9.39 -7.24 -3.50
N THR A 64 -8.85 -8.10 -4.36
CA THR A 64 -9.62 -9.17 -5.03
C THR A 64 -10.26 -10.10 -4.01
N PHE A 65 -9.52 -10.47 -2.96
CA PHE A 65 -10.06 -11.29 -1.88
C PHE A 65 -11.22 -10.59 -1.15
N ALA A 66 -11.12 -9.29 -0.86
CA ALA A 66 -12.22 -8.54 -0.23
C ALA A 66 -13.45 -8.42 -1.16
N LYS A 67 -13.24 -8.34 -2.47
CA LYS A 67 -14.30 -8.17 -3.46
C LYS A 67 -15.08 -9.45 -3.82
N GLN A 68 -14.65 -10.62 -3.35
CA GLN A 68 -15.40 -11.88 -3.55
C GLN A 68 -16.69 -11.97 -2.70
N TYR A 69 -16.87 -11.09 -1.71
CA TYR A 69 -18.05 -11.01 -0.87
C TYR A 69 -18.98 -9.87 -1.31
N LEU A 70 -20.29 -10.10 -1.25
CA LEU A 70 -21.30 -9.12 -1.64
C LEU A 70 -21.35 -7.94 -0.67
N ASN A 71 -21.14 -8.19 0.62
CA ASN A 71 -21.16 -7.18 1.67
C ASN A 71 -20.41 -7.67 2.90
N ARG A 72 -20.24 -6.78 3.88
CA ARG A 72 -19.55 -7.05 5.14
C ARG A 72 -20.20 -8.17 5.95
N ASP A 73 -21.54 -8.30 5.94
CA ASP A 73 -22.24 -9.35 6.70
C ASP A 73 -21.96 -10.75 6.15
N GLU A 74 -21.98 -10.91 4.82
CA GLU A 74 -21.60 -12.16 4.17
C GLU A 74 -20.14 -12.52 4.46
N PHE A 75 -19.26 -11.52 4.40
CA PHE A 75 -17.86 -11.68 4.74
C PHE A 75 -17.66 -12.17 6.18
N LEU A 76 -18.30 -11.52 7.16
CA LEU A 76 -18.21 -11.90 8.57
C LEU A 76 -18.71 -13.32 8.84
N ALA A 77 -19.68 -13.81 8.05
CA ALA A 77 -20.19 -15.17 8.18
C ALA A 77 -19.22 -16.25 7.67
N LYS A 78 -18.29 -15.90 6.76
CA LYS A 78 -17.39 -16.86 6.09
C LYS A 78 -15.95 -16.75 6.56
N ASP A 79 -15.42 -15.53 6.66
CA ASP A 79 -13.98 -15.27 6.76
C ASP A 79 -13.64 -14.13 7.75
N SER A 80 -14.31 -14.12 8.91
CA SER A 80 -14.17 -13.07 9.92
C SER A 80 -12.74 -12.78 10.39
N TRP A 81 -11.80 -13.71 10.17
CA TRP A 81 -10.38 -13.55 10.51
C TRP A 81 -9.70 -12.40 9.73
N TYR A 82 -10.23 -12.02 8.56
CA TYR A 82 -9.68 -10.98 7.68
C TYR A 82 -10.39 -9.61 7.86
N VAL A 83 -11.23 -9.45 8.89
CA VAL A 83 -12.16 -8.30 9.00
C VAL A 83 -11.47 -6.94 9.02
N ASN A 84 -10.32 -6.83 9.68
CA ASN A 84 -9.60 -5.57 9.76
C ASN A 84 -9.09 -5.14 8.37
N THR A 85 -8.55 -6.07 7.59
CA THR A 85 -8.08 -5.80 6.23
C THR A 85 -9.24 -5.52 5.28
N PHE A 86 -10.35 -6.26 5.42
CA PHE A 86 -11.58 -5.98 4.66
C PHE A 86 -12.07 -4.54 4.90
N ASP A 87 -12.26 -4.15 6.17
CA ASP A 87 -12.75 -2.82 6.52
C ASP A 87 -11.78 -1.72 6.08
N PHE A 88 -10.47 -2.00 6.17
CA PHE A 88 -9.42 -1.11 5.70
C PHE A 88 -9.48 -0.88 4.18
N ILE A 89 -9.58 -1.95 3.37
CA ILE A 89 -9.68 -1.87 1.91
C ILE A 89 -10.92 -1.07 1.49
N GLU A 90 -12.07 -1.36 2.09
CA GLU A 90 -13.33 -0.68 1.77
C GLU A 90 -13.27 0.82 2.11
N ASN A 91 -12.73 1.17 3.28
CA ASN A 91 -12.55 2.56 3.70
C ASN A 91 -11.55 3.31 2.80
N LEU A 92 -10.44 2.67 2.43
CA LEU A 92 -9.43 3.27 1.54
C LEU A 92 -10.04 3.55 0.18
N GLU A 93 -10.68 2.56 -0.43
CA GLU A 93 -11.32 2.68 -1.74
C GLU A 93 -12.36 3.80 -1.77
N GLU A 94 -13.25 3.84 -0.77
CA GLU A 94 -14.27 4.89 -0.69
C GLU A 94 -13.65 6.28 -0.60
N LYS A 95 -12.67 6.48 0.30
CA LYS A 95 -11.98 7.76 0.45
C LYS A 95 -11.21 8.16 -0.81
N TYR A 96 -10.61 7.20 -1.50
CA TYR A 96 -9.83 7.43 -2.71
C TYR A 96 -10.72 7.92 -3.84
N ILE A 97 -11.88 7.27 -4.03
CA ILE A 97 -12.87 7.65 -5.05
C ILE A 97 -13.48 9.01 -4.76
N ARG A 98 -13.70 9.34 -3.49
CA ARG A 98 -14.18 10.66 -3.07
C ARG A 98 -13.12 11.77 -3.18
N GLY A 99 -11.87 11.43 -3.49
CA GLY A 99 -10.78 12.41 -3.63
C GLY A 99 -10.29 12.99 -2.31
N PHE A 100 -10.31 12.20 -1.22
CA PHE A 100 -9.86 12.65 0.11
C PHE A 100 -8.38 13.06 0.14
N TRP A 101 -7.51 12.34 -0.59
CA TRP A 101 -6.09 12.67 -0.73
C TRP A 101 -5.84 13.50 -1.97
N TYR A 102 -5.13 14.62 -1.80
CA TYR A 102 -4.87 15.57 -2.89
C TYR A 102 -3.45 15.51 -3.44
N LYS A 103 -2.52 14.86 -2.73
CA LYS A 103 -1.10 14.83 -3.08
C LYS A 103 -0.79 13.77 -4.14
N ASN A 104 0.00 14.14 -5.15
CA ASN A 104 0.38 13.26 -6.29
C ASN A 104 1.75 13.66 -6.85
N GLU A 105 2.80 13.39 -6.08
CA GLU A 105 4.20 13.67 -6.40
C GLU A 105 4.93 12.45 -6.96
N ILE A 106 4.53 11.24 -6.55
CA ILE A 106 5.21 9.98 -6.93
C ILE A 106 4.47 9.29 -8.06
N ALA A 107 5.22 8.71 -9.00
CA ALA A 107 4.65 7.84 -10.02
C ALA A 107 4.37 6.45 -9.44
N PHE A 108 3.20 5.90 -9.72
CA PHE A 108 2.86 4.52 -9.40
C PHE A 108 1.97 3.94 -10.48
N ASN A 109 2.31 2.76 -10.99
CA ASN A 109 1.48 2.04 -11.95
C ASN A 109 1.12 0.67 -11.35
N PRO A 110 -0.16 0.43 -10.99
CA PRO A 110 -0.59 -0.87 -10.49
C PRO A 110 -0.24 -2.05 -11.40
N ALA A 111 -0.19 -1.84 -12.71
CA ALA A 111 0.13 -2.88 -13.67
C ALA A 111 1.64 -3.04 -13.93
N HIS A 112 2.46 -2.15 -13.40
CA HIS A 112 3.91 -2.21 -13.53
C HIS A 112 4.53 -1.33 -12.46
N ASP A 113 4.65 -1.87 -11.24
CA ASP A 113 5.26 -1.12 -10.14
C ASP A 113 6.77 -0.89 -10.39
N GLN A 114 7.46 -0.31 -9.41
CA GLN A 114 8.87 0.02 -9.54
C GLN A 114 9.79 -1.20 -9.75
N ASP A 115 9.36 -2.39 -9.33
CA ASP A 115 10.10 -3.65 -9.47
C ASP A 115 9.53 -4.49 -10.65
N GLY A 116 8.61 -3.91 -11.41
CA GLY A 116 8.00 -4.48 -12.61
C GLY A 116 6.86 -5.46 -12.33
N ILE A 117 6.34 -5.50 -11.09
CA ILE A 117 5.22 -6.35 -10.69
C ILE A 117 3.91 -5.77 -11.22
N ASP A 118 3.09 -6.62 -11.82
CA ASP A 118 1.71 -6.30 -12.20
C ASP A 118 0.76 -6.79 -11.11
N TRP A 119 0.36 -5.88 -10.22
CA TRP A 119 -0.59 -6.17 -9.16
C TRP A 119 -2.01 -6.39 -9.69
N THR A 120 -2.34 -5.81 -10.86
CA THR A 120 -3.67 -5.96 -11.47
C THR A 120 -3.90 -7.36 -12.01
N MET A 121 -2.85 -8.16 -12.25
CA MET A 121 -2.99 -9.58 -12.59
C MET A 121 -3.66 -10.41 -11.49
N THR A 122 -3.61 -9.95 -10.22
CA THR A 122 -4.34 -10.60 -9.13
C THR A 122 -5.86 -10.39 -9.24
N TYR A 123 -6.30 -9.41 -10.03
CA TYR A 123 -7.70 -9.07 -10.19
C TYR A 123 -8.43 -9.99 -11.16
N ASP A 124 -8.97 -11.07 -10.61
CA ASP A 124 -9.83 -12.01 -11.32
C ASP A 124 -11.30 -11.57 -11.27
N LYS A 125 -11.76 -10.93 -12.35
CA LYS A 125 -13.15 -10.47 -12.49
C LYS A 125 -14.19 -11.58 -12.35
N SER A 126 -13.83 -12.85 -12.55
CA SER A 126 -14.75 -13.98 -12.41
C SER A 126 -14.97 -14.40 -10.96
N LYS A 127 -14.09 -13.99 -10.04
CA LYS A 127 -14.14 -14.34 -8.61
C LYS A 127 -14.73 -13.25 -7.74
N VAL A 128 -14.92 -12.05 -8.27
CA VAL A 128 -15.47 -10.93 -7.51
C VAL A 128 -16.98 -10.79 -7.69
N LEU A 129 -17.67 -10.44 -6.62
CA LEU A 129 -19.08 -10.05 -6.65
C LEU A 129 -19.25 -8.53 -6.78
N ARG A 130 -18.21 -7.78 -6.43
CA ARG A 130 -18.15 -6.31 -6.53
C ARG A 130 -16.94 -5.91 -7.36
N PRO A 131 -17.09 -5.10 -8.42
CA PRO A 131 -15.95 -4.72 -9.24
C PRO A 131 -15.00 -3.79 -8.47
N ILE A 132 -13.69 -3.94 -8.71
CA ILE A 132 -12.71 -2.93 -8.29
C ILE A 132 -12.93 -1.68 -9.17
N PRO A 133 -13.10 -0.49 -8.57
CA PRO A 133 -13.31 0.74 -9.32
C PRO A 133 -12.14 1.07 -10.25
N GLU A 134 -12.43 1.51 -11.47
CA GLU A 134 -11.42 1.76 -12.50
C GLU A 134 -10.34 2.75 -12.06
N GLN A 135 -10.70 3.72 -11.21
CA GLN A 135 -9.80 4.70 -10.62
C GLN A 135 -8.63 4.06 -9.86
N MET A 136 -8.83 2.87 -9.28
CA MET A 136 -7.79 2.14 -8.57
C MET A 136 -6.76 1.51 -9.51
N CYS A 137 -7.11 1.34 -10.79
CA CYS A 137 -6.25 0.76 -11.82
C CYS A 137 -5.47 1.82 -12.63
N ILE A 138 -5.73 3.11 -12.41
CA ILE A 138 -5.13 4.19 -13.21
C ILE A 138 -3.69 4.42 -12.73
N ALA A 139 -2.75 4.37 -13.67
CA ALA A 139 -1.37 4.75 -13.42
C ALA A 139 -1.28 6.25 -13.08
N LEU A 140 -0.57 6.55 -12.00
CA LEU A 140 -0.28 7.90 -11.55
C LEU A 140 1.06 8.35 -12.13
N ALA A 141 1.06 9.54 -12.74
CA ALA A 141 2.28 10.22 -13.15
C ALA A 141 2.91 10.96 -11.97
N GLY A 142 4.24 11.05 -11.96
CA GLY A 142 5.00 11.71 -10.92
C GLY A 142 6.49 11.41 -11.04
N LYS A 143 7.24 11.74 -10.00
CA LYS A 143 8.64 11.36 -9.89
C LYS A 143 8.72 9.84 -9.76
N LYS A 144 9.47 9.20 -10.66
CA LYS A 144 9.75 7.77 -10.53
C LYS A 144 10.58 7.53 -9.28
N ASN A 145 10.10 6.57 -8.52
CA ASN A 145 10.87 6.02 -7.44
C ASN A 145 11.84 4.97 -7.98
N VAL A 146 13.05 4.92 -7.43
CA VAL A 146 14.04 3.89 -7.77
C VAL A 146 14.21 3.04 -6.53
N SER A 147 13.84 1.76 -6.62
CA SER A 147 14.14 0.81 -5.56
C SER A 147 15.65 0.86 -5.31
N GLN A 148 16.05 1.22 -4.09
CA GLN A 148 17.46 1.10 -3.68
C GLN A 148 17.77 -0.37 -3.42
N CYS A 149 17.57 -1.24 -4.41
CA CYS A 149 18.24 -2.54 -4.44
C CYS A 149 19.74 -2.27 -4.71
N ARG A 150 20.47 -1.84 -3.68
CA ARG A 150 21.94 -1.87 -3.65
C ARG A 150 22.41 -3.31 -3.46
N PHE A 151 22.24 -4.12 -4.49
CA PHE A 151 23.15 -5.22 -4.78
C PHE A 151 23.55 -5.17 -6.25
N SER A 152 24.14 -4.04 -6.66
CA SER A 152 25.11 -4.11 -7.75
C SER A 152 26.38 -4.73 -7.18
N GLY A 153 26.43 -6.06 -7.11
CA GLY A 153 27.68 -6.79 -7.11
C GLY A 153 28.41 -6.40 -8.40
N ARG A 154 29.18 -5.33 -8.33
CA ARG A 154 30.06 -4.90 -9.41
C ARG A 154 31.24 -5.87 -9.38
N SER A 155 31.08 -7.02 -10.04
CA SER A 155 32.24 -7.78 -10.51
C SER A 155 32.84 -7.00 -11.67
N ASP A 156 33.52 -5.89 -11.36
CA ASP A 156 34.46 -5.28 -12.29
C ASP A 156 35.67 -6.22 -12.35
N GLY A 157 35.59 -7.20 -13.24
CA GLY A 157 36.76 -7.90 -13.73
C GLY A 157 37.49 -7.01 -14.71
N VAL A 158 38.77 -6.72 -14.42
CA VAL A 158 39.90 -6.45 -15.33
C VAL A 158 41.13 -6.25 -14.44
N MET A 159 42.35 -6.73 -14.69
CA MET A 159 42.97 -7.57 -15.72
C MET A 159 44.29 -8.11 -15.13
N GLU A 160 44.81 -9.15 -15.78
CA GLU A 160 46.14 -9.76 -15.63
C GLU A 160 47.30 -8.82 -15.25
N LEU A 161 48.17 -9.31 -14.35
CA LEU A 161 49.59 -9.59 -14.63
C LEU A 161 50.03 -10.84 -13.85
#